data_AF-A0A1B8A659-F1
#
_entry.id   AF-A0A1B8A659-F1
#
_cell.length_a   1.000
_cell.length_b   1.000
_cell.length_c   1.000
_cell.angle_alpha   90.00
_cell.angle_beta   90.00
_cell.angle_gamma   90.00
#
_symmetry.space_group_name_H-M   'P 1'
#
loop_
_entity.id
_entity.type
_entity.pdbx_description
1 polymer ?
#
loop_
_entity_poly.entity_id
_entity_poly.type
_entity_poly.pdbx_seq_one_letter_code
_entity_poly.pdbx_strand_id
1 'polypeptide(L)'
;MGAIGRELGFTGASRRGRCFGHTVNLSAKALLFGENASAFEEQLSGASALPEADWESWRSKGPVGKLHNLVYDIFRSSRLMYLLRDLQQDAISKASSLRERSRKPLTVVRDNNTRWLSQLYMIRRALKIRPYLILLVVKYKQEWEDENRSKRTGQVRKSAKLPRICEEENKLTDSDWEALQCLEEILTHYENVARTLEGDGQVRKRRRGFLGSYGNIWDVILGFEELLSKLEQYKLLAAGFPDAEQFRIGINLAWDKLEKYYSALDETPIYYAGLALHPAYKWAYFEHTWDTHPEWVDKAKEMGYRVWRTEYANSDTLSQADESDDQRPAKRRKFFSPFEANSRHMPARYDSSDDEAVKGDEYET
;
A
#
# COMPACT_ATOMS: atom_id res chain seq x y z
N MET A 1 11.78 26.04 2.35
CA MET A 1 12.55 26.02 3.61
C MET A 1 13.88 26.77 3.55
N GLY A 2 14.60 26.85 2.44
CA GLY A 2 15.90 27.57 2.40
C GLY A 2 15.81 29.09 2.65
N ALA A 3 14.80 29.77 2.08
CA ALA A 3 14.59 31.21 2.33
C ALA A 3 14.18 31.48 3.78
N ILE A 4 13.19 30.72 4.29
CA ILE A 4 12.70 30.80 5.68
C ILE A 4 13.83 30.51 6.68
N GLY A 5 14.67 29.51 6.41
CA GLY A 5 15.80 29.16 7.27
C GLY A 5 16.83 30.30 7.38
N ARG A 6 17.12 31.00 6.28
CA ARG A 6 18.00 32.18 6.31
C ARG A 6 17.42 33.32 7.12
N GLU A 7 16.12 33.57 6.98
CA GLU A 7 15.42 34.64 7.69
C GLU A 7 15.32 34.39 9.20
N LEU A 8 15.09 33.13 9.59
CA LEU A 8 14.89 32.73 10.98
C LEU A 8 16.14 32.10 11.64
N GLY A 9 17.31 32.17 10.98
CA GLY A 9 18.58 31.73 11.55
C GLY A 9 18.75 30.22 11.74
N PHE A 10 18.09 29.38 10.93
CA PHE A 10 18.22 27.91 11.00
C PHE A 10 18.51 27.25 9.65
N THR A 11 19.06 26.03 9.69
CA THR A 11 19.31 25.26 8.47
C THR A 11 18.02 24.60 7.98
N GLY A 12 17.50 25.03 6.82
CA GLY A 12 16.22 24.53 6.30
C GLY A 12 16.14 23.00 6.09
N ALA A 13 17.27 22.35 5.83
CA ALA A 13 17.35 20.89 5.67
C ALA A 13 17.08 20.15 7.00
N SER A 14 17.65 20.63 8.12
CA SER A 14 17.53 19.96 9.42
C SER A 14 16.13 20.05 10.03
N ARG A 15 15.27 20.93 9.51
CA ARG A 15 13.87 21.11 9.94
C ARG A 15 12.84 20.62 8.93
N ARG A 16 13.26 19.89 7.89
CA ARG A 16 12.35 19.37 6.86
C ARG A 16 12.15 17.86 7.02
N GLY A 17 11.01 17.49 7.59
CA GLY A 17 10.54 16.11 7.56
C GLY A 17 10.32 15.60 6.13
N ARG A 18 10.53 14.30 5.94
CA ARG A 18 10.14 13.53 4.76
C ARG A 18 8.71 13.02 4.92
N CYS A 19 7.97 13.00 3.82
CA CYS A 19 6.62 12.43 3.79
C CYS A 19 6.73 10.90 3.72
N PHE A 20 6.39 10.23 4.81
CA PHE A 20 6.47 8.77 4.90
C PHE A 20 5.59 8.09 3.85
N GLY A 21 4.34 8.53 3.68
CA GLY A 21 3.45 7.93 2.68
C GLY A 21 3.93 8.09 1.24
N HIS A 22 4.66 9.17 0.92
CA HIS A 22 5.33 9.30 -0.38
C HIS A 22 6.41 8.21 -0.56
N THR A 23 7.22 7.95 0.47
CA THR A 23 8.23 6.88 0.44
C THR A 23 7.60 5.50 0.27
N VAL A 24 6.54 5.19 1.03
CA VAL A 24 5.79 3.92 0.92
C VAL A 24 5.25 3.74 -0.50
N ASN A 25 4.68 4.80 -1.07
CA ASN A 25 4.17 4.77 -2.43
C ASN A 25 5.29 4.54 -3.47
N LEU A 26 6.47 5.16 -3.31
CA LEU A 26 7.61 4.90 -4.20
C LEU A 26 8.12 3.46 -4.10
N SER A 27 8.20 2.91 -2.90
CA SER A 27 8.60 1.51 -2.68
C SER A 27 7.56 0.53 -3.24
N ALA A 28 6.27 0.77 -3.02
CA ALA A 28 5.20 -0.05 -3.60
C ALA A 28 5.21 -0.02 -5.14
N LYS A 29 5.50 1.14 -5.75
CA LYS A 29 5.63 1.24 -7.21
C LYS A 29 6.85 0.49 -7.74
N ALA A 30 7.97 0.53 -7.02
CA ALA A 30 9.15 -0.26 -7.36
C ALA A 30 8.87 -1.77 -7.27
N LEU A 31 8.10 -2.19 -6.26
CA LEU A 31 7.62 -3.57 -6.13
C LEU A 31 6.80 -4.02 -7.33
N LEU A 32 5.85 -3.18 -7.79
CA LEU A 32 4.87 -3.55 -8.81
C LEU A 32 5.37 -3.42 -10.25
N PHE A 33 6.23 -2.44 -10.53
CA PHE A 33 6.58 -2.07 -11.91
C PHE A 33 8.07 -2.20 -12.22
N GLY A 34 8.88 -2.59 -11.23
CA GLY A 34 10.32 -2.75 -11.36
C GLY A 34 11.07 -1.43 -11.50
N GLU A 35 12.21 -1.48 -12.21
CA GLU A 35 13.05 -0.31 -12.44
C GLU A 35 12.30 0.78 -13.22
N ASN A 36 12.61 2.04 -12.91
CA ASN A 36 12.03 3.22 -13.57
C ASN A 36 10.51 3.35 -13.47
N ALA A 37 9.87 2.78 -12.43
CA ALA A 37 8.44 2.87 -12.19
C ALA A 37 7.87 4.31 -12.30
N SER A 38 8.58 5.32 -11.79
CA SER A 38 8.16 6.73 -11.89
C SER A 38 8.21 7.26 -13.33
N ALA A 39 9.25 6.91 -14.10
CA ALA A 39 9.37 7.33 -15.49
C ALA A 39 8.29 6.66 -16.37
N PHE A 40 7.99 5.39 -16.08
CA PHE A 40 6.91 4.65 -16.73
C PHE A 40 5.54 5.33 -16.52
N GLU A 41 5.22 5.73 -15.29
CA GLU A 41 3.96 6.42 -15.02
C GLU A 41 3.90 7.84 -15.60
N GLU A 42 5.02 8.58 -15.60
CA GLU A 42 5.09 9.90 -16.21
C GLU A 42 4.80 9.82 -17.72
N GLN A 43 5.37 8.82 -18.41
CA GLN A 43 5.10 8.52 -19.81
C GLN A 43 3.61 8.26 -20.07
N LEU A 44 2.93 7.55 -19.16
CA LEU A 44 1.51 7.23 -19.27
C LEU A 44 0.57 8.37 -18.87
N SER A 45 1.05 9.35 -18.11
CA SER A 45 0.25 10.52 -17.67
C SER A 45 0.09 11.60 -18.76
N GLY A 46 0.91 11.54 -19.82
CA GLY A 46 0.89 12.46 -20.94
C GLY A 46 -0.33 12.25 -21.84
N ALA A 47 -1.27 13.19 -21.83
CA ALA A 47 -2.52 13.10 -22.57
C ALA A 47 -2.34 13.14 -24.10
N SER A 48 -2.47 11.98 -24.77
CA SER A 48 -3.15 11.86 -26.07
C SER A 48 -3.62 10.41 -26.25
N ALA A 49 -4.65 10.17 -27.07
CA ALA A 49 -5.35 8.90 -27.20
C ALA A 49 -4.41 7.67 -27.29
N LEU A 50 -4.65 6.71 -26.39
CA LEU A 50 -3.85 5.51 -26.13
C LEU A 50 -3.41 4.80 -27.43
N PRO A 51 -2.14 4.91 -27.83
CA PRO A 51 -1.57 4.05 -28.87
C PRO A 51 -1.58 2.58 -28.41
N GLU A 52 -1.52 1.62 -29.33
CA GLU A 52 -1.30 0.19 -29.00
C GLU A 52 -0.05 -0.03 -28.12
N ALA A 53 0.92 0.88 -28.24
CA ALA A 53 2.11 0.94 -27.40
C ALA A 53 1.81 1.00 -25.89
N ASP A 54 0.69 1.60 -25.46
CA ASP A 54 0.37 1.72 -24.03
C ASP A 54 -0.06 0.37 -23.43
N TRP A 55 -0.83 -0.44 -24.16
CA TRP A 55 -1.26 -1.76 -23.69
C TRP A 55 -0.09 -2.74 -23.60
N GLU A 56 0.81 -2.70 -24.60
CA GLU A 56 2.05 -3.50 -24.57
C GLU A 56 2.95 -3.07 -23.42
N SER A 57 3.09 -1.76 -23.20
CA SER A 57 3.85 -1.21 -22.08
C SER A 57 3.29 -1.67 -20.74
N TRP A 58 1.96 -1.62 -20.54
CA TRP A 58 1.33 -2.18 -19.35
C TRP A 58 1.53 -3.68 -19.24
N ARG A 59 1.28 -4.44 -20.30
CA ARG A 59 1.46 -5.90 -20.32
C ARG A 59 2.89 -6.33 -19.99
N SER A 60 3.89 -5.53 -20.36
CA SER A 60 5.30 -5.76 -19.99
C SER A 60 5.56 -5.68 -18.48
N LYS A 61 4.65 -5.08 -17.70
CA LYS A 61 4.69 -5.04 -16.22
C LYS A 61 4.10 -6.29 -15.57
N GLY A 62 3.90 -7.35 -16.34
CA GLY A 62 3.47 -8.66 -15.82
C GLY A 62 2.00 -8.67 -15.35
N PRO A 63 1.68 -9.46 -14.32
CA PRO A 63 0.31 -9.71 -13.87
C PRO A 63 -0.48 -8.43 -13.55
N VAL A 64 0.15 -7.46 -12.87
CA VAL A 64 -0.49 -6.19 -12.48
C VAL A 64 -0.87 -5.36 -13.70
N GLY A 65 -0.01 -5.33 -14.71
CA GLY A 65 -0.27 -4.60 -15.94
C GLY A 65 -1.32 -5.26 -16.84
N LYS A 66 -1.35 -6.60 -16.91
CA LYS A 66 -2.47 -7.33 -17.53
C LYS A 66 -3.80 -7.02 -16.82
N LEU A 67 -3.78 -6.99 -15.47
CA LEU A 67 -4.97 -6.64 -14.70
C LEU A 67 -5.40 -5.18 -14.96
N HIS A 68 -4.45 -4.24 -15.02
CA HIS A 68 -4.74 -2.85 -15.39
C HIS A 68 -5.49 -2.79 -16.73
N ASN A 69 -4.95 -3.43 -17.76
CA ASN A 69 -5.57 -3.47 -19.09
C ASN A 69 -6.99 -4.06 -19.05
N LEU A 70 -7.18 -5.19 -18.35
CA LEU A 70 -8.50 -5.83 -18.20
C LEU A 70 -9.51 -4.89 -17.53
N VAL A 71 -9.12 -4.28 -16.41
CA VAL A 71 -9.97 -3.33 -15.67
C VAL A 71 -10.31 -2.13 -16.54
N TYR A 72 -9.35 -1.64 -17.31
CA TYR A 72 -9.54 -0.51 -18.21
C TYR A 72 -10.53 -0.80 -19.34
N ASP A 73 -10.39 -1.96 -19.99
CA ASP A 73 -11.29 -2.41 -21.05
C ASP A 73 -12.73 -2.56 -20.54
N ILE A 74 -12.90 -3.16 -19.34
CA ILE A 74 -14.21 -3.27 -18.69
C ILE A 74 -14.78 -1.89 -18.40
N PHE A 75 -14.00 -1.01 -17.78
CA PHE A 75 -14.45 0.32 -17.36
C PHE A 75 -14.88 1.21 -18.54
N ARG A 76 -14.25 1.06 -19.71
CA ARG A 76 -14.59 1.84 -20.92
C ARG A 76 -15.72 1.27 -21.77
N SER A 77 -16.20 0.07 -21.46
CA SER A 77 -17.23 -0.61 -22.24
C SER A 77 -18.48 -0.83 -21.41
N SER A 78 -19.54 -0.06 -21.70
CA SER A 78 -20.86 -0.27 -21.06
C SER A 78 -21.32 -1.72 -21.22
N ARG A 79 -21.06 -2.34 -22.37
CA ARG A 79 -21.39 -3.74 -22.62
C ARG A 79 -20.68 -4.69 -21.65
N LEU A 80 -19.37 -4.53 -21.45
CA LEU A 80 -18.62 -5.35 -20.49
C LEU A 80 -19.06 -5.10 -19.04
N MET A 81 -19.36 -3.85 -18.69
CA MET A 81 -19.90 -3.51 -17.37
C MET A 81 -21.26 -4.17 -17.09
N TYR A 82 -22.18 -4.12 -18.06
CA TYR A 82 -23.49 -4.77 -17.92
C TYR A 82 -23.34 -6.29 -17.84
N LEU A 83 -22.54 -6.90 -18.72
CA LEU A 83 -22.31 -8.34 -18.70
C LEU A 83 -21.69 -8.79 -17.37
N LEU A 84 -20.71 -8.05 -16.83
CA LEU A 84 -20.11 -8.35 -15.52
C LEU A 84 -21.13 -8.25 -14.37
N ARG A 85 -22.02 -7.25 -14.43
CA ARG A 85 -23.10 -7.08 -13.45
C ARG A 85 -24.09 -8.25 -13.54
N ASP A 86 -24.51 -8.63 -14.74
CA ASP A 86 -25.49 -9.69 -14.96
C ASP A 86 -24.96 -11.06 -14.52
N LEU A 87 -23.69 -11.34 -14.79
CA LEU A 87 -23.00 -12.55 -14.31
C LEU A 87 -23.03 -12.67 -12.79
N GLN A 88 -22.77 -11.57 -12.08
CA GLN A 88 -22.85 -11.54 -10.62
C GLN A 88 -24.29 -11.63 -10.12
N GLN A 89 -25.22 -10.94 -10.77
CA GLN A 89 -26.62 -10.93 -10.36
C GLN A 89 -27.26 -12.31 -10.49
N ASP A 90 -26.93 -13.07 -11.53
CA ASP A 90 -27.36 -14.45 -11.71
C ASP A 90 -26.88 -15.32 -10.55
N ALA A 91 -25.59 -15.25 -10.19
CA ALA A 91 -25.02 -15.99 -9.07
C ALA A 91 -25.61 -15.58 -7.72
N ILE A 92 -25.77 -14.28 -7.47
CA ILE A 92 -26.39 -13.72 -6.25
C ILE A 92 -27.83 -14.22 -6.12
N SER A 93 -28.62 -14.20 -7.19
CA SER A 93 -30.02 -14.64 -7.17
C SER A 93 -30.17 -16.14 -6.84
N LYS A 94 -29.19 -16.95 -7.27
CA LYS A 94 -29.13 -18.40 -7.06
C LYS A 94 -28.46 -18.81 -5.75
N ALA A 95 -27.91 -17.87 -4.99
CA ALA A 95 -27.21 -18.17 -3.74
C ALA A 95 -28.12 -18.87 -2.72
N SER A 96 -27.56 -19.72 -1.87
CA SER A 96 -28.33 -20.50 -0.89
C SER A 96 -28.70 -19.67 0.33
N SER A 97 -27.83 -18.76 0.77
CA SER A 97 -28.01 -17.97 1.99
C SER A 97 -28.64 -16.59 1.72
N LEU A 98 -29.46 -16.12 2.67
CA LEU A 98 -30.03 -14.77 2.62
C LEU A 98 -28.96 -13.68 2.63
N ARG A 99 -27.83 -13.91 3.34
CA ARG A 99 -26.69 -12.98 3.39
C ARG A 99 -26.01 -12.82 2.04
N GLU A 100 -25.96 -13.87 1.23
CA GLU A 100 -25.39 -13.78 -0.12
C GLU A 100 -26.36 -13.14 -1.11
N ARG A 101 -27.66 -13.46 -1.01
CA ARG A 101 -28.72 -12.85 -1.84
C ARG A 101 -28.88 -11.35 -1.61
N SER A 102 -28.49 -10.84 -0.43
CA SER A 102 -28.53 -9.40 -0.12
C SER A 102 -27.31 -8.63 -0.61
N ARG A 103 -26.28 -9.31 -1.16
CA ARG A 103 -25.12 -8.63 -1.74
C ARG A 103 -25.49 -7.92 -3.03
N LYS A 104 -24.75 -6.86 -3.35
CA LYS A 104 -24.86 -6.14 -4.63
C LYS A 104 -23.74 -6.58 -5.57
N PRO A 105 -23.99 -6.63 -6.90
CA PRO A 105 -22.94 -6.77 -7.89
C PRO A 105 -21.87 -5.69 -7.72
N LEU A 106 -20.60 -6.08 -7.80
CA LEU A 106 -19.46 -5.18 -7.67
C LEU A 106 -18.92 -4.81 -9.05
N THR A 107 -18.53 -3.55 -9.23
CA THR A 107 -17.78 -3.11 -10.41
C THR A 107 -16.26 -3.31 -10.22
N VAL A 108 -15.47 -3.15 -11.27
CA VAL A 108 -14.01 -3.09 -11.18
C VAL A 108 -13.55 -1.78 -10.53
N VAL A 109 -12.42 -1.79 -9.83
CA VAL A 109 -11.78 -0.59 -9.27
C VAL A 109 -10.60 -0.23 -10.14
N ARG A 110 -10.62 0.96 -10.72
CA ARG A 110 -9.52 1.48 -11.56
C ARG A 110 -8.43 2.07 -10.66
N ASP A 111 -7.18 1.71 -10.94
CA ASP A 111 -6.03 2.33 -10.29
C ASP A 111 -5.80 3.77 -10.78
N ASN A 112 -4.98 4.50 -10.05
CA ASN A 112 -4.74 5.92 -10.28
C ASN A 112 -3.36 6.32 -9.73
N ASN A 113 -2.57 6.99 -10.56
CA ASN A 113 -1.20 7.42 -10.23
C ASN A 113 -1.14 8.36 -9.01
N THR A 114 -2.19 9.14 -8.77
CA THR A 114 -2.22 10.14 -7.67
C THR A 114 -2.71 9.59 -6.33
N ARG A 115 -3.45 8.47 -6.31
CA ARG A 115 -3.94 7.85 -5.07
C ARG A 115 -2.99 6.74 -4.64
N TRP A 116 -2.48 6.84 -3.42
CA TRP A 116 -1.57 5.86 -2.85
C TRP A 116 -2.24 4.49 -2.76
N LEU A 117 -1.49 3.44 -3.13
CA LEU A 117 -1.95 2.05 -3.11
C LEU A 117 -3.21 1.78 -3.96
N SER A 118 -3.51 2.62 -4.96
CA SER A 118 -4.66 2.40 -5.85
C SER A 118 -4.61 1.05 -6.57
N GLN A 119 -3.40 0.57 -6.90
CA GLN A 119 -3.18 -0.77 -7.45
C GLN A 119 -3.58 -1.87 -6.46
N LEU A 120 -3.33 -1.72 -5.15
CA LEU A 120 -3.77 -2.69 -4.14
C LEU A 120 -5.30 -2.82 -4.16
N TYR A 121 -6.02 -1.71 -4.22
CA TYR A 121 -7.48 -1.74 -4.26
C TYR A 121 -8.02 -2.35 -5.56
N MET A 122 -7.37 -2.09 -6.69
CA MET A 122 -7.66 -2.77 -7.96
C MET A 122 -7.47 -4.28 -7.83
N ILE A 123 -6.33 -4.72 -7.29
CA ILE A 123 -6.00 -6.14 -7.08
C ILE A 123 -7.03 -6.81 -6.16
N ARG A 124 -7.29 -6.25 -4.98
CA ARG A 124 -8.28 -6.78 -4.02
C ARG A 124 -9.66 -6.90 -4.64
N ARG A 125 -10.10 -5.87 -5.39
CA ARG A 125 -11.39 -5.94 -6.09
C ARG A 125 -11.38 -7.08 -7.10
N ALA A 126 -10.34 -7.16 -7.94
CA ALA A 126 -10.24 -8.18 -8.96
C ALA A 126 -10.23 -9.61 -8.39
N LEU A 127 -9.48 -9.85 -7.31
CA LEU A 127 -9.47 -11.13 -6.59
C LEU A 127 -10.87 -11.47 -6.05
N LYS A 128 -11.57 -10.50 -5.46
CA LYS A 128 -12.94 -10.67 -4.93
C LYS A 128 -13.97 -11.06 -6.01
N ILE A 129 -13.80 -10.57 -7.25
CA ILE A 129 -14.69 -10.88 -8.38
C ILE A 129 -14.04 -11.80 -9.43
N ARG A 130 -12.92 -12.48 -9.11
CA ARG A 130 -12.14 -13.31 -10.04
C ARG A 130 -12.99 -14.30 -10.86
N PRO A 131 -13.92 -15.08 -10.25
CA PRO A 131 -14.74 -16.03 -11.02
C PRO A 131 -15.56 -15.35 -12.12
N TYR A 132 -16.07 -14.15 -11.84
CA TYR A 132 -16.88 -13.38 -12.78
C TYR A 132 -16.03 -12.71 -13.85
N LEU A 133 -14.81 -12.28 -13.54
CA LEU A 133 -13.88 -11.74 -14.54
C LEU A 133 -13.45 -12.81 -15.55
N ILE A 134 -13.15 -14.02 -15.08
CA ILE A 134 -12.81 -15.16 -15.96
C ILE A 134 -14.01 -15.48 -16.87
N LEU A 135 -15.20 -15.60 -16.28
CA LEU A 135 -16.42 -15.92 -17.03
C LEU A 135 -16.82 -14.80 -18.00
N LEU A 136 -16.58 -13.53 -17.64
CA LEU A 136 -16.84 -12.36 -18.49
C LEU A 136 -16.08 -12.47 -19.81
N VAL A 137 -14.78 -12.74 -19.77
CA VAL A 137 -13.96 -12.85 -20.99
C VAL A 137 -14.46 -13.99 -21.87
N VAL A 138 -14.81 -15.14 -21.27
CA VAL A 138 -15.33 -16.30 -22.02
C VAL A 138 -16.67 -15.98 -22.69
N LYS A 139 -17.64 -15.44 -21.94
CA LYS A 139 -18.96 -15.09 -22.50
C LYS A 139 -18.87 -14.00 -23.55
N TYR A 140 -18.09 -12.96 -23.29
CA TYR A 140 -17.92 -11.86 -24.24
C TYR A 140 -17.28 -12.35 -25.55
N LYS A 141 -16.30 -13.26 -25.48
CA LYS A 141 -15.73 -13.90 -26.67
C LYS A 141 -16.79 -14.68 -27.46
N GLN A 142 -17.61 -15.49 -26.77
CA GLN A 142 -18.69 -16.25 -27.41
C GLN A 142 -19.71 -15.35 -28.12
N GLU A 143 -20.19 -14.29 -27.44
CA GLU A 143 -21.12 -13.34 -28.04
C GLU A 143 -20.51 -12.65 -29.26
N TRP A 144 -19.23 -12.25 -29.18
CA TRP A 144 -18.52 -11.66 -30.30
C TRP A 144 -18.36 -12.64 -31.48
N GLU A 145 -18.03 -13.91 -31.22
CA GLU A 145 -17.90 -14.94 -32.25
C GLU A 145 -19.23 -15.17 -32.97
N ASP A 146 -20.35 -15.18 -32.23
CA ASP A 146 -21.69 -15.37 -32.80
C ASP A 146 -22.14 -14.16 -33.62
N GLU A 147 -21.87 -12.94 -33.16
CA GLU A 147 -22.13 -11.70 -33.91
C GLU A 147 -21.31 -11.63 -35.22
N ASN A 148 -20.10 -12.19 -35.22
CA ASN A 148 -19.18 -12.18 -36.34
C ASN A 148 -19.19 -13.47 -37.17
N ARG A 149 -20.11 -14.39 -36.89
CA ARG A 149 -20.24 -15.66 -37.61
C ARG A 149 -20.83 -15.45 -39.01
N SER A 150 -20.24 -16.11 -40.00
CA SER A 150 -20.77 -16.16 -41.36
C SER A 150 -21.94 -17.13 -41.43
N LYS A 151 -23.12 -16.65 -41.86
CA LYS A 151 -24.29 -17.51 -42.11
C LYS A 151 -24.04 -18.57 -43.19
N ARG A 152 -23.04 -18.36 -44.07
CA ARG A 152 -22.74 -19.26 -45.19
C ARG A 152 -21.77 -20.38 -44.83
N THR A 153 -20.77 -20.08 -44.01
CA THR A 153 -19.67 -21.01 -43.70
C THR A 153 -19.65 -21.47 -42.25
N GLY A 154 -20.46 -20.87 -41.36
CA GLY A 154 -20.48 -21.17 -39.92
C GLY A 154 -19.24 -20.72 -39.15
N GLN A 155 -18.24 -20.16 -39.84
CA GLN A 155 -16.98 -19.67 -39.29
C GLN A 155 -17.01 -18.16 -39.06
N VAL A 156 -16.17 -17.67 -38.15
CA VAL A 156 -15.96 -16.23 -37.92
C VAL A 156 -15.41 -15.57 -39.19
N ARG A 157 -15.92 -14.39 -39.53
CA ARG A 157 -15.48 -13.63 -40.72
C ARG A 157 -13.99 -13.29 -40.62
N LYS A 158 -13.24 -13.53 -41.70
CA LYS A 158 -11.80 -13.20 -41.79
C LYS A 158 -11.48 -11.71 -41.54
N SER A 159 -12.44 -10.81 -41.78
CA SER A 159 -12.29 -9.37 -41.55
C SER A 159 -12.59 -8.93 -40.10
N ALA A 160 -13.10 -9.83 -39.25
CA ALA A 160 -13.46 -9.50 -37.88
C ALA A 160 -12.19 -9.43 -37.02
N LYS A 161 -11.93 -8.27 -36.40
CA LYS A 161 -10.82 -8.08 -35.45
C LYS A 161 -11.25 -8.56 -34.06
N LEU A 162 -10.52 -9.53 -33.50
CA LEU A 162 -10.79 -10.03 -32.16
C LEU A 162 -10.63 -8.87 -31.13
N PRO A 163 -11.55 -8.71 -30.18
CA PRO A 163 -11.40 -7.71 -29.13
C PRO A 163 -10.17 -8.00 -28.27
N ARG A 164 -9.43 -6.96 -27.87
CA ARG A 164 -8.16 -7.09 -27.13
C ARG A 164 -8.29 -7.89 -25.83
N ILE A 165 -9.36 -7.67 -25.08
CA ILE A 165 -9.70 -8.43 -23.86
C ILE A 165 -9.79 -9.95 -24.09
N CYS A 166 -10.01 -10.40 -25.34
CA CYS A 166 -10.11 -11.81 -25.73
C CYS A 166 -8.81 -12.38 -26.31
N GLU A 167 -7.79 -11.54 -26.59
CA GLU A 167 -6.46 -11.96 -27.05
C GLU A 167 -5.75 -12.76 -25.96
N GLU A 168 -5.03 -13.83 -26.33
CA GLU A 168 -4.41 -14.74 -25.36
C GLU A 168 -3.35 -14.04 -24.51
N GLU A 169 -2.62 -13.08 -25.10
CA GLU A 169 -1.57 -12.30 -24.44
C GLU A 169 -2.10 -11.37 -23.34
N ASN A 170 -3.40 -11.02 -23.38
CA ASN A 170 -4.06 -10.18 -22.38
C ASN A 170 -4.75 -10.98 -21.27
N LYS A 171 -4.80 -12.31 -21.38
CA LYS A 171 -5.44 -13.14 -20.37
C LYS A 171 -4.57 -13.26 -19.13
N LEU A 172 -5.21 -13.14 -17.97
CA LEU A 172 -4.64 -13.51 -16.68
C LEU A 172 -4.71 -15.03 -16.53
N THR A 173 -3.55 -15.68 -16.60
CA THR A 173 -3.36 -17.10 -16.31
C THR A 173 -3.50 -17.38 -14.81
N ASP A 174 -3.60 -18.65 -14.42
CA ASP A 174 -3.65 -19.01 -13.00
C ASP A 174 -2.39 -18.55 -12.23
N SER A 175 -1.22 -18.65 -12.87
CA SER A 175 0.03 -18.09 -12.35
C SER A 175 -0.03 -16.57 -12.17
N ASP A 176 -0.67 -15.84 -13.09
CA ASP A 176 -0.86 -14.39 -12.93
C ASP A 176 -1.76 -14.09 -11.72
N TRP A 177 -2.83 -14.86 -11.52
CA TRP A 177 -3.73 -14.69 -10.37
C TRP A 177 -3.05 -15.01 -9.03
N GLU A 178 -2.23 -16.05 -8.98
CA GLU A 178 -1.41 -16.37 -7.80
C GLU A 178 -0.42 -15.25 -7.48
N ALA A 179 0.25 -14.71 -8.51
CA ALA A 179 1.13 -13.56 -8.35
C ALA A 179 0.38 -12.33 -7.81
N LEU A 180 -0.81 -12.03 -8.33
CA LEU A 180 -1.65 -10.94 -7.82
C LEU A 180 -2.03 -11.13 -6.35
N GLN A 181 -2.27 -12.37 -5.92
CA GLN A 181 -2.52 -12.69 -4.51
C GLN A 181 -1.28 -12.45 -3.64
N CYS A 182 -0.10 -12.90 -4.06
CA CYS A 182 1.13 -12.64 -3.32
C CYS A 182 1.42 -11.13 -3.20
N LEU A 183 1.18 -10.35 -4.26
CA LEU A 183 1.31 -8.89 -4.22
C LEU A 183 0.30 -8.25 -3.26
N GLU A 184 -0.93 -8.75 -3.20
CA GLU A 184 -1.95 -8.29 -2.25
C GLU A 184 -1.51 -8.50 -0.80
N GLU A 185 -0.92 -9.65 -0.50
CA GLU A 185 -0.40 -9.99 0.83
C GLU A 185 0.75 -9.05 1.24
N ILE A 186 1.72 -8.80 0.35
CA ILE A 186 2.83 -7.88 0.61
C ILE A 186 2.33 -6.45 0.79
N LEU A 187 1.51 -5.95 -0.14
CA LEU A 187 0.99 -4.58 -0.13
C LEU A 187 0.01 -4.33 1.03
N THR A 188 -0.59 -5.37 1.62
CA THR A 188 -1.37 -5.23 2.85
C THR A 188 -0.52 -4.71 4.01
N HIS A 189 0.75 -5.10 4.11
CA HIS A 189 1.68 -4.50 5.08
C HIS A 189 1.91 -3.01 4.80
N TYR A 190 2.05 -2.63 3.53
CA TYR A 190 2.19 -1.24 3.11
C TYR A 190 0.97 -0.41 3.50
N GLU A 191 -0.24 -0.93 3.27
CA GLU A 191 -1.49 -0.27 3.66
C GLU A 191 -1.58 -0.08 5.18
N ASN A 192 -1.27 -1.12 5.97
CA ASN A 192 -1.33 -1.05 7.42
C ASN A 192 -0.39 0.03 7.99
N VAL A 193 0.84 0.08 7.47
CA VAL A 193 1.84 1.07 7.90
C VAL A 193 1.44 2.47 7.43
N ALA A 194 0.98 2.63 6.18
CA ALA A 194 0.52 3.91 5.66
C ALA A 194 -0.68 4.45 6.46
N ARG A 195 -1.70 3.62 6.72
CA ARG A 195 -2.86 3.99 7.54
C ARG A 195 -2.49 4.35 8.97
N THR A 196 -1.41 3.76 9.49
CA THR A 196 -0.92 4.12 10.81
C THR A 196 -0.29 5.50 10.82
N LEU A 197 0.34 5.93 9.72
CA LEU A 197 1.13 7.14 9.62
C LEU A 197 0.46 8.32 8.89
N GLU A 198 -0.73 8.12 8.32
CA GLU A 198 -1.50 9.18 7.62
C GLU A 198 -2.32 10.11 8.55
N GLY A 199 -2.25 9.91 9.87
CA GLY A 199 -2.99 10.71 10.84
C GLY A 199 -2.33 12.06 11.21
N ASP A 200 -2.94 12.75 12.17
CA ASP A 200 -2.54 14.09 12.63
C ASP A 200 -2.00 14.11 14.07
N GLY A 201 -1.66 12.96 14.63
CA GLY A 201 -1.17 12.80 16.00
C GLY A 201 -2.22 13.01 17.09
N GLN A 202 -3.47 13.36 16.76
CA GLN A 202 -4.48 13.62 17.78
C GLN A 202 -5.12 12.33 18.31
N VAL A 203 -5.15 12.21 19.63
CA VAL A 203 -5.78 11.09 20.35
C VAL A 203 -7.29 11.17 20.19
N ARG A 204 -7.89 10.12 19.63
CA ARG A 204 -9.35 10.02 19.47
C ARG A 204 -9.83 8.62 19.83
N LYS A 205 -11.11 8.51 20.17
CA LYS A 205 -11.78 7.20 20.25
C LYS A 205 -11.91 6.64 18.82
N ARG A 206 -11.23 5.53 18.57
CA ARG A 206 -11.19 4.85 17.27
C ARG A 206 -12.14 3.64 17.27
N ARG A 207 -12.24 2.98 16.11
CA ARG A 207 -13.01 1.73 15.94
C ARG A 207 -12.61 0.74 17.05
N ARG A 208 -13.58 -0.02 17.56
CA ARG A 208 -13.44 -0.92 18.73
C ARG A 208 -13.22 -0.22 20.09
N GLY A 209 -13.44 1.09 20.15
CA GLY A 209 -13.50 1.84 21.42
C GLY A 209 -12.14 2.20 22.03
N PHE A 210 -11.04 1.85 21.37
CA PHE A 210 -9.69 2.20 21.79
C PHE A 210 -9.39 3.70 21.58
N LEU A 211 -8.60 4.29 22.48
CA LEU A 211 -8.12 5.69 22.42
C LEU A 211 -6.70 5.73 21.88
N GLY A 212 -6.52 6.21 20.65
CA GLY A 212 -5.19 6.30 20.04
C GLY A 212 -5.03 7.43 19.04
N SER A 213 -3.78 7.79 18.80
CA SER A 213 -3.33 8.69 17.74
C SER A 213 -2.74 7.91 16.57
N TYR A 214 -2.82 8.49 15.38
CA TYR A 214 -2.19 8.01 14.15
C TYR A 214 -1.35 9.15 13.58
N GLY A 215 -0.32 8.86 12.79
CA GLY A 215 0.56 9.87 12.20
C GLY A 215 1.52 10.50 13.20
N ASN A 216 1.90 9.76 14.25
CA ASN A 216 2.89 10.27 15.18
C ASN A 216 4.29 10.16 14.58
N ILE A 217 5.15 11.14 14.87
CA ILE A 217 6.50 11.18 14.30
C ILE A 217 7.38 10.00 14.78
N TRP A 218 7.16 9.54 16.01
CA TRP A 218 7.89 8.40 16.58
C TRP A 218 7.54 7.06 15.92
N ASP A 219 6.38 6.97 15.26
CA ASP A 219 5.92 5.77 14.57
C ASP A 219 6.63 5.57 13.22
N VAL A 220 7.34 6.58 12.70
CA VAL A 220 7.98 6.54 11.37
C VAL A 220 9.08 5.48 11.30
N ILE A 221 9.96 5.45 12.31
CA ILE A 221 11.04 4.45 12.38
C ILE A 221 10.43 3.04 12.49
N LEU A 222 9.40 2.86 13.31
CA LEU A 222 8.69 1.58 13.45
C LEU A 222 8.12 1.11 12.11
N GLY A 223 7.54 2.04 11.33
CA GLY A 223 7.00 1.73 10.01
C GLY A 223 8.06 1.31 8.99
N PHE A 224 9.25 1.92 9.02
CA PHE A 224 10.38 1.49 8.18
C PHE A 224 10.88 0.10 8.57
N GLU A 225 11.12 -0.13 9.86
CA GLU A 225 11.59 -1.41 10.39
C GLU A 225 10.61 -2.56 10.06
N GLU A 226 9.30 -2.32 10.21
CA GLU A 226 8.30 -3.33 9.86
C GLU A 226 8.29 -3.65 8.36
N LEU A 227 8.32 -2.65 7.48
CA LEU A 227 8.31 -2.90 6.04
C LEU A 227 9.61 -3.55 5.55
N LEU A 228 10.78 -3.10 6.01
CA LEU A 228 12.07 -3.69 5.65
C LEU A 228 12.13 -5.16 6.08
N SER A 229 11.77 -5.44 7.33
CA SER A 229 11.72 -6.82 7.85
C SER A 229 10.74 -7.71 7.08
N LYS A 230 9.57 -7.17 6.69
CA LYS A 230 8.61 -7.91 5.88
C LYS A 230 9.15 -8.22 4.49
N LEU A 231 9.76 -7.25 3.81
CA LEU A 231 10.36 -7.49 2.50
C LEU A 231 11.49 -8.53 2.57
N GLU A 232 12.30 -8.54 3.62
CA GLU A 232 13.32 -9.58 3.84
C GLU A 232 12.70 -10.96 4.03
N GLN A 233 11.63 -11.08 4.81
CA GLN A 233 10.88 -12.33 4.95
C GLN A 233 10.35 -12.80 3.59
N TYR A 234 9.73 -11.91 2.82
CA TYR A 234 9.21 -12.23 1.49
C TYR A 234 10.31 -12.55 0.47
N LYS A 235 11.50 -11.96 0.59
CA LYS A 235 12.67 -12.28 -0.24
C LYS A 235 13.11 -13.73 -0.06
N LEU A 236 13.02 -14.27 1.16
CA LEU A 236 13.31 -15.68 1.45
C LEU A 236 12.22 -16.62 0.90
N LEU A 237 10.96 -16.19 0.98
CA LEU A 237 9.81 -16.94 0.45
C LEU A 237 9.70 -16.88 -1.08
N ALA A 238 10.40 -15.95 -1.72
CA ALA A 238 10.22 -15.66 -3.14
C ALA A 238 10.56 -16.82 -4.08
N ALA A 239 11.38 -17.79 -3.63
CA ALA A 239 11.63 -19.01 -4.39
C ALA A 239 10.35 -19.86 -4.62
N GLY A 240 9.33 -19.69 -3.78
CA GLY A 240 8.03 -20.36 -3.91
C GLY A 240 6.98 -19.58 -4.69
N PHE A 241 7.28 -18.37 -5.17
CA PHE A 241 6.31 -17.57 -5.92
C PHE A 241 6.27 -17.93 -7.42
N PRO A 242 5.11 -17.74 -8.06
CA PRO A 242 5.04 -17.74 -9.52
C PRO A 242 5.95 -16.64 -10.05
N ASP A 243 6.77 -16.93 -11.06
CA ASP A 243 7.79 -16.01 -11.58
C ASP A 243 8.71 -15.43 -10.48
N ALA A 244 9.34 -16.35 -9.73
CA ALA A 244 10.20 -16.05 -8.59
C ALA A 244 11.28 -14.99 -8.89
N GLU A 245 11.77 -14.89 -10.12
CA GLU A 245 12.78 -13.91 -10.50
C GLU A 245 12.21 -12.49 -10.48
N GLN A 246 11.07 -12.23 -11.14
CA GLN A 246 10.44 -10.92 -11.14
C GLN A 246 10.04 -10.47 -9.74
N PHE A 247 9.49 -11.37 -8.93
CA PHE A 247 9.18 -11.06 -7.53
C PHE A 247 10.42 -10.70 -6.72
N ARG A 248 11.52 -11.44 -6.86
CA ARG A 248 12.76 -11.14 -6.15
C ARG A 248 13.32 -9.78 -6.55
N ILE A 249 13.31 -9.47 -7.84
CA ILE A 249 13.75 -8.16 -8.35
C ILE A 249 12.85 -7.06 -7.77
N GLY A 250 11.53 -7.19 -7.85
CA GLY A 250 10.58 -6.21 -7.32
C GLY A 250 10.74 -5.99 -5.81
N ILE A 251 10.88 -7.06 -5.03
CA ILE A 251 11.11 -7.00 -3.58
C ILE A 251 12.42 -6.28 -3.25
N ASN A 252 13.51 -6.59 -3.96
CA ASN A 252 14.80 -5.90 -3.76
C ASN A 252 14.69 -4.41 -4.09
N LEU A 253 14.10 -4.05 -5.22
CA LEU A 253 13.92 -2.66 -5.60
C LEU A 253 13.05 -1.90 -4.60
N ALA A 254 12.01 -2.54 -4.06
CA ALA A 254 11.16 -1.99 -3.02
C ALA A 254 11.94 -1.77 -1.71
N TRP A 255 12.80 -2.72 -1.34
CA TRP A 255 13.65 -2.66 -0.15
C TRP A 255 14.71 -1.56 -0.31
N ASP A 256 15.41 -1.49 -1.44
CA ASP A 256 16.40 -0.45 -1.74
C ASP A 256 15.78 0.96 -1.67
N LYS A 257 14.52 1.11 -2.12
CA LYS A 257 13.79 2.36 -1.97
C LYS A 257 13.53 2.70 -0.50
N LEU A 258 13.09 1.74 0.31
CA LEU A 258 12.88 1.98 1.74
C LEU A 258 14.19 2.32 2.43
N GLU A 259 15.26 1.55 2.21
CA GLU A 259 16.57 1.76 2.81
C GLU A 259 17.14 3.15 2.48
N LYS A 260 17.05 3.57 1.21
CA LYS A 260 17.47 4.91 0.78
C LYS A 260 16.80 6.01 1.60
N TYR A 261 15.48 5.92 1.80
CA TYR A 261 14.73 6.94 2.55
C TYR A 261 14.84 6.77 4.06
N TYR A 262 15.13 5.56 4.53
CA TYR A 262 15.42 5.29 5.93
C TYR A 262 16.74 5.94 6.34
N SER A 263 17.77 5.78 5.51
CA SER A 263 19.06 6.50 5.66
C SER A 263 18.87 8.02 5.60
N ALA A 264 17.93 8.52 4.81
CA ALA A 264 17.63 9.95 4.73
C ALA A 264 16.96 10.53 5.99
N LEU A 265 16.52 9.69 6.96
CA LEU A 265 16.05 10.19 8.26
C LEU A 265 17.17 10.88 9.04
N ASP A 266 18.44 10.53 8.78
CA ASP A 266 19.63 11.17 9.34
C ASP A 266 19.76 12.67 9.00
N GLU A 267 18.97 13.18 8.05
CA GLU A 267 18.97 14.60 7.72
C GLU A 267 18.27 15.46 8.79
N THR A 268 17.36 14.88 9.58
CA THR A 268 16.60 15.63 10.59
C THR A 268 16.44 14.86 11.90
N PRO A 269 16.76 15.48 13.04
CA PRO A 269 16.78 14.79 14.34
C PRO A 269 15.39 14.44 14.88
N ILE A 270 14.32 14.94 14.28
CA ILE A 270 12.94 14.81 14.81
C ILE A 270 12.49 13.35 14.95
N TYR A 271 12.96 12.46 14.07
CA TYR A 271 12.60 11.04 14.10
C TYR A 271 13.21 10.34 15.32
N TYR A 272 14.50 10.58 15.56
CA TYR A 272 15.23 10.00 16.69
C TYR A 272 14.76 10.60 18.02
N ALA A 273 14.66 11.93 18.08
CA ALA A 273 14.21 12.63 19.28
C ALA A 273 12.77 12.23 19.64
N GLY A 274 11.86 12.16 18.67
CA GLY A 274 10.47 11.77 18.89
C GLY A 274 10.35 10.38 19.51
N LEU A 275 11.10 9.40 18.99
CA LEU A 275 11.07 8.04 19.50
C LEU A 275 11.81 7.89 20.84
N ALA A 276 12.95 8.58 21.01
CA ALA A 276 13.72 8.57 22.26
C ALA A 276 12.98 9.23 23.44
N LEU A 277 12.15 10.24 23.17
CA LEU A 277 11.31 10.87 24.18
C LEU A 277 10.03 10.08 24.48
N HIS A 278 9.69 9.07 23.66
CA HIS A 278 8.51 8.26 23.88
C HIS A 278 8.70 7.35 25.12
N PRO A 279 7.85 7.46 26.18
CA PRO A 279 8.07 6.77 27.45
C PRO A 279 8.09 5.24 27.38
N ALA A 280 7.51 4.64 26.34
CA ALA A 280 7.53 3.19 26.15
C ALA A 280 8.78 2.67 25.45
N TYR A 281 9.39 3.48 24.56
CA TYR A 281 10.49 3.04 23.69
C TYR A 281 11.84 3.52 24.22
N LYS A 282 12.01 4.85 24.31
CA LYS A 282 13.24 5.51 24.75
C LYS A 282 14.47 5.08 23.93
N TRP A 283 15.67 5.36 24.43
CA TRP A 283 16.92 4.87 23.85
C TRP A 283 17.02 3.33 23.81
N ALA A 284 16.34 2.64 24.73
CA ALA A 284 16.33 1.18 24.79
C ALA A 284 15.78 0.53 23.51
N TYR A 285 14.83 1.18 22.82
CA TYR A 285 14.36 0.67 21.52
C TYR A 285 15.49 0.65 20.48
N PHE A 286 16.24 1.75 20.36
CA PHE A 286 17.36 1.84 19.41
C PHE A 286 18.46 0.83 19.74
N GLU A 287 18.81 0.70 21.02
CA GLU A 287 19.83 -0.24 21.48
C GLU A 287 19.45 -1.70 21.22
N HIS A 288 18.15 -2.02 21.20
CA HIS A 288 17.66 -3.36 20.89
C HIS A 288 17.51 -3.61 19.38
N THR A 289 16.92 -2.68 18.65
CA THR A 289 16.61 -2.83 17.22
C THR A 289 17.87 -2.73 16.36
N TRP A 290 18.86 -1.94 16.77
CA TRP A 290 20.13 -1.74 16.08
C TRP A 290 21.30 -2.36 16.84
N ASP A 291 21.07 -3.52 17.46
CA ASP A 291 22.09 -4.24 18.23
C ASP A 291 23.36 -4.58 17.43
N THR A 292 23.19 -4.79 16.13
CA THR A 292 24.24 -5.05 15.13
C THR A 292 24.91 -3.78 14.60
N HIS A 293 24.36 -2.60 14.89
CA HIS A 293 24.79 -1.29 14.38
C HIS A 293 24.89 -0.25 15.51
N PRO A 294 25.78 -0.45 16.51
CA PRO A 294 25.94 0.48 17.63
C PRO A 294 26.29 1.90 17.18
N GLU A 295 26.98 2.05 16.05
CA GLU A 295 27.31 3.34 15.45
C GLU A 295 26.09 4.16 15.03
N TRP A 296 24.96 3.50 14.70
CA TRP A 296 23.69 4.19 14.41
C TRP A 296 23.05 4.74 15.68
N VAL A 297 23.15 4.00 16.79
CA VAL A 297 22.65 4.44 18.10
C VAL A 297 23.44 5.67 18.57
N ASP A 298 24.76 5.63 18.46
CA ASP A 298 25.63 6.75 18.83
C ASP A 298 25.34 7.99 18.00
N LYS A 299 25.16 7.82 16.68
CA LYS A 299 24.76 8.90 15.78
C LYS A 299 23.41 9.51 16.17
N ALA A 300 22.40 8.68 16.45
CA ALA A 300 21.08 9.15 16.87
C ALA A 300 21.12 9.91 18.20
N LYS A 301 21.90 9.41 19.18
CA LYS A 301 22.14 10.08 20.48
C LYS A 301 22.82 11.43 20.29
N GLU A 302 23.87 11.49 19.47
CA GLU A 302 24.60 12.72 19.18
C GLU A 302 23.70 13.74 18.46
N MET A 303 22.87 13.32 17.51
CA MET A 303 21.89 14.19 16.85
C MET A 303 20.88 14.78 17.85
N GLY A 304 20.32 13.95 18.73
CA GLY A 304 19.38 14.41 19.77
C GLY A 304 20.06 15.35 20.78
N TYR A 305 21.24 14.98 21.26
CA TYR A 305 22.02 15.79 22.20
C TYR A 305 22.40 17.14 21.62
N ARG A 306 22.80 17.19 20.34
CA ARG A 306 23.13 18.42 19.64
C ARG A 306 21.96 19.40 19.64
N VAL A 307 20.75 18.94 19.27
CA VAL A 307 19.54 19.77 19.30
C VAL A 307 19.27 20.30 20.70
N TRP A 308 19.30 19.41 21.71
CA TRP A 308 19.08 19.81 23.10
C TRP A 308 20.10 20.89 23.51
N ARG A 309 21.39 20.67 23.26
CA ARG A 309 22.46 21.60 23.64
C ARG A 309 22.34 22.95 22.95
N THR A 310 22.01 22.98 21.66
CA THR A 310 21.98 24.23 20.88
C THR A 310 20.69 25.01 21.02
N GLU A 311 19.55 24.34 21.19
CA GLU A 311 18.23 24.98 21.12
C GLU A 311 17.50 25.03 22.48
N TYR A 312 17.76 24.09 23.39
CA TYR A 312 16.97 23.93 24.63
C TYR A 312 17.74 24.13 25.93
N ALA A 313 19.04 23.81 25.98
CA ALA A 313 19.82 23.80 27.22
C ALA A 313 19.91 25.17 27.90
N ASN A 314 19.83 26.26 27.12
CA ASN A 314 19.84 27.64 27.62
C ASN A 314 18.48 28.34 27.43
N SER A 315 17.40 27.59 27.19
CA SER A 315 16.07 28.17 27.04
C SER A 315 15.46 28.45 28.42
N ASP A 316 14.96 29.67 28.62
CA ASP A 316 14.28 30.11 29.85
C ASP A 316 12.99 29.32 30.17
N THR A 317 12.57 28.40 29.29
CA THR A 317 11.43 27.49 29.53
C THR A 317 11.62 26.58 30.74
N LEU A 318 12.86 26.32 31.18
CA LEU A 318 13.13 25.56 32.40
C LEU A 318 12.86 26.37 33.69
N SER A 319 12.74 27.70 33.61
CA SER A 319 12.45 28.57 34.77
C SER A 319 10.95 28.74 35.04
N GLN A 320 10.07 28.23 34.18
CA GLN A 320 8.60 28.30 34.32
C GLN A 320 7.93 26.92 34.44
N ALA A 321 8.69 25.87 34.81
CA ALA A 321 8.06 24.64 35.24
C ALA A 321 7.37 24.92 36.59
N ASP A 322 6.08 25.28 36.53
CA ASP A 322 5.23 25.47 37.70
C ASP A 322 5.41 24.29 38.66
N GLU A 323 5.62 24.59 39.95
CA GLU A 323 5.67 23.64 41.08
C GLU A 323 4.38 22.80 41.26
N SER A 324 3.47 22.81 40.28
CA SER A 324 2.19 22.11 40.29
C SER A 324 2.21 20.70 39.66
N ASP A 325 3.32 20.29 39.03
CA ASP A 325 3.44 18.98 38.35
C ASP A 325 3.91 17.83 39.28
N ASP A 326 3.76 18.00 40.59
CA ASP A 326 4.05 16.97 41.62
C ASP A 326 2.92 15.91 41.73
N GLN A 327 2.00 15.89 40.76
CA GLN A 327 1.04 14.81 40.64
C GLN A 327 1.71 13.62 39.97
N ARG A 328 1.95 12.56 40.76
CA ARG A 328 2.35 11.22 40.27
C ARG A 328 1.62 10.94 38.95
N PRO A 329 2.33 10.65 37.85
CA PRO A 329 1.69 10.41 36.56
C PRO A 329 0.61 9.37 36.74
N ALA A 330 -0.62 9.72 36.37
CA ALA A 330 -1.76 8.83 36.42
C ALA A 330 -1.37 7.48 35.81
N LYS A 331 -1.71 6.37 36.50
CA LYS A 331 -1.36 4.98 36.14
C LYS A 331 -1.06 4.84 34.65
N ARG A 332 0.20 4.52 34.33
CA ARG A 332 0.74 4.30 32.98
C ARG A 332 -0.34 3.67 32.09
N ARG A 333 -0.98 4.51 31.27
CA ARG A 333 -2.00 4.02 30.33
C ARG A 333 -1.28 3.08 29.38
N LYS A 334 -1.81 1.87 29.19
CA LYS A 334 -1.31 0.94 28.17
C LYS A 334 -1.44 1.67 26.83
N PHE A 335 -0.32 2.15 26.32
CA PHE A 335 -0.21 2.64 24.96
C PHE A 335 -0.40 1.43 24.05
N PHE A 336 -1.20 1.58 23.01
CA PHE A 336 -1.37 0.57 21.98
C PHE A 336 -0.74 1.18 20.74
N SER A 337 0.39 0.62 20.34
CA SER A 337 0.93 0.86 19.01
C SER A 337 0.19 -0.04 18.02
N PRO A 338 -0.32 0.49 16.90
CA PRO A 338 -0.83 -0.35 15.82
C PRO A 338 0.22 -1.36 15.31
N PHE A 339 1.51 -1.08 15.47
CA PHE A 339 2.62 -2.00 15.15
C PHE A 339 2.83 -3.09 16.22
N GLU A 340 2.44 -2.86 17.48
CA GLU A 340 2.47 -3.90 18.53
C GLU A 340 1.39 -4.97 18.31
N ALA A 341 0.28 -4.63 17.62
CA ALA A 341 -0.75 -5.60 17.26
C ALA A 341 -0.30 -6.62 16.19
N ASN A 342 0.73 -6.29 15.40
CA ASN A 342 1.31 -7.16 14.37
C ASN A 342 2.55 -7.94 14.85
N SER A 343 3.13 -7.58 16.00
CA SER A 343 4.24 -8.29 16.62
C SER A 343 3.74 -9.53 17.37
N ARG A 344 4.45 -10.66 17.25
CA ARG A 344 4.07 -12.05 17.63
C ARG A 344 3.78 -12.32 19.13
N HIS A 345 3.28 -11.37 19.91
CA HIS A 345 2.95 -11.55 21.34
C HIS A 345 1.52 -11.06 21.66
N MET A 346 0.51 -11.75 21.10
CA MET A 346 -0.88 -11.63 21.56
C MET A 346 -1.28 -12.90 22.34
N PRO A 347 -1.82 -12.79 23.57
CA PRO A 347 -2.43 -13.92 24.25
C PRO A 347 -3.69 -14.38 23.51
N ALA A 348 -3.93 -15.69 23.53
CA ALA A 348 -4.86 -16.48 22.70
C ALA A 348 -6.36 -16.10 22.78
N ARG A 349 -6.74 -14.90 22.36
CA ARG A 349 -8.15 -14.48 22.18
C ARG A 349 -8.36 -13.66 20.90
N TYR A 350 -7.74 -14.06 19.79
CA TYR A 350 -8.07 -13.53 18.48
C TYR A 350 -8.87 -14.59 17.71
N ASP A 351 -10.19 -14.40 17.68
CA ASP A 351 -11.06 -15.09 16.73
C ASP A 351 -11.15 -14.23 15.47
N SER A 352 -10.70 -14.79 14.36
CA SER A 352 -10.57 -14.14 13.05
C SER A 352 -11.91 -14.00 12.31
N SER A 353 -13.02 -14.46 12.90
CA SER A 353 -14.35 -14.50 12.26
C SER A 353 -15.06 -13.15 12.14
N ASP A 354 -14.66 -12.13 12.90
CA ASP A 354 -15.41 -10.87 13.02
C ASP A 354 -14.89 -9.71 12.14
N ASP A 355 -13.79 -9.93 11.40
CA ASP A 355 -13.23 -8.92 10.48
C ASP A 355 -13.96 -8.86 9.12
N GLU A 356 -14.84 -9.84 8.82
CA GLU A 356 -15.65 -9.86 7.59
C GLU A 356 -16.96 -9.05 7.66
N ALA A 357 -17.30 -8.46 8.82
CA ALA A 357 -18.53 -7.70 8.97
C ALA A 357 -18.28 -6.20 8.69
N VAL A 358 -18.57 -5.81 7.45
CA VAL A 358 -18.84 -4.44 6.99
C VAL A 358 -17.62 -3.51 7.09
N LYS A 359 -16.65 -3.70 6.19
CA LYS A 359 -15.96 -2.56 5.59
C LYS A 359 -16.86 -2.09 4.45
N GLY A 360 -17.55 -0.96 4.65
CA GLY A 360 -18.04 -0.20 3.51
C GLY A 360 -16.82 0.24 2.73
N ASP A 361 -16.57 -0.41 1.61
CA ASP A 361 -15.53 -0.03 0.66
C ASP A 361 -15.95 1.33 0.06
N GLU A 362 -15.05 2.32 0.07
CA GLU A 362 -15.30 3.68 -0.47
C GLU A 362 -15.76 3.63 -1.95
N TYR A 363 -15.55 2.49 -2.62
CA TYR A 363 -15.96 2.16 -3.97
C TYR A 363 -17.19 1.22 -4.04
N GLU A 364 -18.06 1.18 -3.02
CA GLU A 364 -19.33 0.43 -2.98
C GLU A 364 -20.56 1.20 -3.52
N THR A 365 -20.34 2.31 -4.24
CA THR A 365 -21.42 3.03 -4.94
C THR A 365 -21.89 2.34 -6.21
#